data_AF-A0A519BTC7-F1
#
_entry.id   AF-A0A519BTC7-F1
#
_cell.length_a   1.000
_cell.length_b   1.000
_cell.length_c   1.000
_cell.angle_alpha   90.00
_cell.angle_beta   90.00
_cell.angle_gamma   90.00
#
_symmetry.space_group_name_H-M   'P 1'
#
loop_
_entity.id
_entity.type
_entity.pdbx_description
1 polymer ?
#
loop_
_entity_poly.entity_id
_entity_poly.type
_entity_poly.pdbx_seq_one_letter_code
_entity_poly.pdbx_strand_id
1 'polypeptide(L)'
;MAQTQQDVLKASKEQCIFCKIISGDIPAAKIYEDDRVFAFLDINPVNAGHTLVVPKDHYIVLPQLPDDLAMHLIKVVKYLSGAIFEMTGAHGINIIQNNGAAAGQEVPHVHFHIIPRIQDDKSIGPWNRSKIDPEKLKQIAEEMGKNLKPISSSTVKLSSNTAVSKKTSKPKRKGKLVKVKRRTSTNSP
;
A
#
# COMPACT_ATOMS: atom_id res chain seq x y z
N MET A 1 -10.10 -30.24 -10.49
CA MET A 1 -8.90 -30.52 -9.66
C MET A 1 -8.66 -29.31 -8.76
N ALA A 2 -8.52 -29.51 -7.45
CA ALA A 2 -8.21 -28.42 -6.53
C ALA A 2 -6.77 -27.95 -6.77
N GLN A 3 -6.57 -26.65 -6.98
CA GLN A 3 -5.23 -26.06 -7.07
C GLN A 3 -4.54 -26.20 -5.72
N THR A 4 -3.26 -26.55 -5.72
CA THR A 4 -2.48 -26.59 -4.48
C THR A 4 -2.19 -25.16 -3.99
N GLN A 5 -1.89 -25.00 -2.70
CA GLN A 5 -1.51 -23.71 -2.14
C GLN A 5 -0.25 -23.13 -2.83
N GLN A 6 0.64 -23.98 -3.31
CA GLN A 6 1.81 -23.59 -4.11
C GLN A 6 1.43 -23.07 -5.50
N ASP A 7 0.45 -23.68 -6.17
CA ASP A 7 -0.02 -23.23 -7.49
C ASP A 7 -0.66 -21.83 -7.40
N VAL A 8 -1.42 -21.58 -6.33
CA VAL A 8 -2.07 -20.28 -6.08
C VAL A 8 -1.02 -19.19 -5.78
N LEU A 9 -0.01 -19.49 -4.97
CA LEU A 9 1.08 -18.55 -4.68
C LEU A 9 1.93 -18.24 -5.91
N LYS A 10 2.21 -19.25 -6.74
CA LYS A 10 2.95 -19.07 -7.99
C LYS A 10 2.17 -18.21 -9.00
N ALA A 11 0.88 -18.49 -9.19
CA ALA A 11 0.01 -17.69 -10.05
C ALA A 11 -0.12 -16.24 -9.56
N SER A 12 -0.16 -16.02 -8.23
CA SER A 12 -0.14 -14.68 -7.62
C SER A 12 1.14 -13.91 -7.98
N LYS A 13 2.31 -14.57 -7.92
CA LYS A 13 3.60 -13.96 -8.27
C LYS A 13 3.69 -13.59 -9.75
N GLU A 14 3.26 -14.48 -10.65
CA GLU A 14 3.30 -14.25 -12.11
C GLU A 14 2.37 -13.10 -12.56
N GLN A 15 1.30 -12.86 -11.81
CA GLN A 15 0.37 -11.75 -12.06
C GLN A 15 0.73 -10.46 -11.30
N CYS A 16 1.73 -10.50 -10.42
CA CYS A 16 2.12 -9.36 -9.60
C CYS A 16 2.88 -8.32 -10.41
N ILE A 17 2.36 -7.09 -10.47
CA ILE A 17 3.01 -5.97 -11.17
C ILE A 17 4.37 -5.62 -10.59
N PHE A 18 4.56 -5.71 -9.27
CA PHE A 18 5.86 -5.44 -8.64
C PHE A 18 6.88 -6.54 -8.95
N CYS A 19 6.48 -7.80 -9.00
CA CYS A 19 7.38 -8.87 -9.47
C CYS A 19 7.84 -8.64 -10.91
N LYS A 20 6.95 -8.15 -11.79
CA LYS A 20 7.29 -7.77 -13.17
C LYS A 20 8.20 -6.54 -13.26
N ILE A 21 8.06 -5.59 -12.34
CA ILE A 21 9.00 -4.47 -12.23
C ILE A 21 10.38 -4.96 -11.79
N ILE A 22 10.43 -5.82 -10.77
CA ILE A 22 11.66 -6.39 -10.22
C ILE A 22 12.39 -7.25 -11.27
N SER A 23 11.66 -8.02 -12.09
CA SER A 23 12.25 -8.81 -13.18
C SER A 23 12.68 -7.98 -14.39
N GLY A 24 12.25 -6.71 -14.48
CA GLY A 24 12.50 -5.84 -15.62
C GLY A 24 11.52 -6.00 -16.78
N ASP A 25 10.46 -6.82 -16.62
CA ASP A 25 9.39 -6.97 -17.64
C ASP A 25 8.56 -5.70 -17.79
N ILE A 26 8.47 -4.87 -16.73
CA ILE A 26 7.83 -3.57 -16.73
C ILE A 26 8.86 -2.51 -16.29
N PRO A 27 9.01 -1.40 -17.02
CA PRO A 27 9.95 -0.34 -16.63
C PRO A 27 9.49 0.36 -15.35
N ALA A 28 10.45 0.78 -14.54
CA ALA A 28 10.22 1.64 -13.39
C ALA A 28 11.36 2.64 -13.22
N ALA A 29 11.05 3.80 -12.64
CA ALA A 29 12.06 4.78 -12.24
C ALA A 29 12.75 4.30 -10.95
N LYS A 30 13.68 3.36 -11.11
CA LYS A 30 14.47 2.75 -10.03
C LYS A 30 15.39 3.78 -9.40
N ILE A 31 15.39 3.85 -8.06
CA ILE A 31 16.27 4.73 -7.29
C ILE A 31 17.23 3.97 -6.38
N TYR A 32 16.93 2.71 -6.08
CA TYR A 32 17.75 1.88 -5.21
C TYR A 32 17.51 0.40 -5.51
N GLU A 33 18.56 -0.41 -5.42
CA GLU A 33 18.49 -1.85 -5.51
C GLU A 33 19.68 -2.49 -4.79
N ASP A 34 19.39 -3.52 -4.00
CA ASP A 34 20.38 -4.46 -3.48
C ASP A 34 19.93 -5.91 -3.73
N ASP A 35 20.59 -6.90 -3.15
CA ASP A 35 20.28 -8.31 -3.35
C ASP A 35 18.86 -8.72 -2.90
N ARG A 36 18.22 -7.95 -2.01
CA ARG A 36 16.97 -8.31 -1.32
C ARG A 36 15.85 -7.30 -1.49
N VAL A 37 16.15 -6.05 -1.82
CA VAL A 37 15.23 -4.91 -1.83
C VAL A 37 15.35 -4.14 -3.14
N PHE A 38 14.23 -3.60 -3.58
CA PHE A 38 14.11 -2.78 -4.77
C PHE A 38 13.28 -1.54 -4.43
N ALA A 39 13.70 -0.35 -4.86
CA ALA A 39 12.94 0.88 -4.67
C ALA A 39 12.84 1.71 -5.94
N PHE A 40 11.65 2.25 -6.17
CA PHE A 40 11.29 2.97 -7.38
C PHE A 40 10.21 4.02 -7.09
N LEU A 41 10.11 5.03 -7.95
CA LEU A 41 9.08 6.05 -7.82
C LEU A 41 7.69 5.50 -8.14
N ASP A 42 6.70 5.92 -7.37
CA ASP A 42 5.30 5.65 -7.66
C ASP A 42 4.89 6.43 -8.93
N ILE A 43 4.22 5.76 -9.86
CA ILE A 43 3.70 6.37 -11.10
C ILE A 43 2.46 7.23 -10.86
N ASN A 44 1.77 7.03 -9.74
CA ASN A 44 0.65 7.84 -9.27
C ASN A 44 1.04 8.51 -7.94
N PRO A 45 2.03 9.42 -7.95
CA PRO A 45 2.59 9.95 -6.73
C PRO A 45 1.59 10.84 -5.97
N VAL A 46 1.59 10.76 -4.64
CA VAL A 46 0.89 11.73 -3.80
C VAL A 46 1.57 13.09 -3.87
N ASN A 47 2.91 13.09 -3.82
CA ASN A 47 3.77 14.25 -4.01
C ASN A 47 5.07 13.81 -4.71
N ALA A 48 5.81 14.79 -5.26
CA ALA A 48 7.11 14.54 -5.87
C ALA A 48 8.05 13.79 -4.91
N GLY A 49 8.71 12.74 -5.41
CA GLY A 49 9.56 11.85 -4.61
C GLY A 49 8.84 10.71 -3.89
N HIS A 50 7.50 10.55 -4.08
CA HIS A 50 6.78 9.37 -3.59
C HIS A 50 7.43 8.09 -4.11
N THR A 51 7.99 7.32 -3.19
CA THR A 51 8.81 6.14 -3.47
C THR A 51 8.18 4.91 -2.84
N LEU A 52 8.19 3.80 -3.58
CA LEU A 52 7.84 2.47 -3.10
C LEU A 52 9.12 1.68 -2.83
N VAL A 53 9.22 1.09 -1.64
CA VAL A 53 10.31 0.18 -1.25
C VAL A 53 9.73 -1.21 -1.04
N VAL A 54 10.23 -2.20 -1.79
CA VAL A 54 9.67 -3.57 -1.83
C VAL A 54 10.76 -4.61 -1.61
N PRO A 55 10.47 -5.74 -0.94
CA PRO A 55 11.33 -6.91 -1.03
C PRO A 55 11.29 -7.46 -2.46
N LYS A 56 12.41 -8.02 -2.93
CA LYS A 56 12.47 -8.71 -4.23
C LYS A 56 11.63 -9.99 -4.25
N ASP A 57 11.60 -10.68 -3.12
CA ASP A 57 10.75 -11.85 -2.93
C ASP A 57 9.28 -11.47 -2.72
N HIS A 58 8.38 -12.31 -3.24
CA HIS A 58 6.94 -12.05 -3.20
C HIS A 58 6.33 -12.48 -1.86
N TYR A 59 5.93 -11.48 -1.08
CA TYR A 59 5.14 -11.64 0.13
C TYR A 59 3.94 -10.71 0.05
N ILE A 60 2.75 -11.17 0.44
CA ILE A 60 1.52 -10.39 0.27
C ILE A 60 1.41 -9.33 1.35
N VAL A 61 1.70 -9.67 2.60
CA VAL A 61 1.56 -8.77 3.77
C VAL A 61 2.77 -8.87 4.69
N LEU A 62 3.04 -7.80 5.43
CA LEU A 62 4.23 -7.64 6.27
C LEU A 62 4.47 -8.82 7.24
N PRO A 63 3.46 -9.40 7.92
CA PRO A 63 3.69 -10.52 8.85
C PRO A 63 4.19 -11.81 8.19
N GLN A 64 4.15 -11.92 6.85
CA GLN A 64 4.69 -13.06 6.12
C GLN A 64 6.21 -12.95 5.88
N LEU A 65 6.80 -11.77 6.07
CA LEU A 65 8.24 -11.60 5.89
C LEU A 65 9.00 -12.43 6.94
N PRO A 66 10.12 -13.07 6.56
CA PRO A 66 11.15 -13.48 7.50
C PRO A 66 11.67 -12.27 8.29
N ASP A 67 11.99 -12.46 9.58
CA ASP A 67 12.41 -11.38 10.48
C ASP A 67 13.65 -10.64 9.96
N ASP A 68 14.62 -11.38 9.42
CA ASP A 68 15.85 -10.82 8.87
C ASP A 68 15.59 -9.96 7.62
N LEU A 69 14.64 -10.38 6.77
CA LEU A 69 14.19 -9.60 5.62
C LEU A 69 13.44 -8.34 6.05
N ALA A 70 12.53 -8.46 7.04
CA ALA A 70 11.79 -7.32 7.57
C ALA A 70 12.72 -6.27 8.18
N MET A 71 13.72 -6.71 8.96
CA MET A 71 14.74 -5.84 9.52
C MET A 71 15.57 -5.14 8.43
N HIS A 72 15.98 -5.88 7.39
CA HIS A 72 16.72 -5.31 6.27
C HIS A 72 15.89 -4.28 5.49
N LEU A 73 14.63 -4.61 5.20
CA LEU A 73 13.71 -3.73 4.50
C LEU A 73 13.50 -2.40 5.24
N ILE A 74 13.32 -2.45 6.57
CA ILE A 74 13.20 -1.23 7.40
C ILE A 74 14.49 -0.41 7.42
N LYS A 75 15.68 -1.04 7.40
CA LYS A 75 16.95 -0.31 7.29
C LYS A 75 17.01 0.49 5.98
N VAL A 76 16.61 -0.12 4.86
CA VAL A 76 16.54 0.56 3.56
C VAL A 76 15.52 1.69 3.58
N VAL A 77 14.32 1.46 4.11
CA VAL A 77 13.27 2.50 4.25
C VAL A 77 13.79 3.69 5.05
N LYS A 78 14.44 3.44 6.20
CA LYS A 78 15.06 4.50 7.02
C LYS A 78 16.07 5.30 6.22
N TYR A 79 17.00 4.63 5.54
CA TYR A 79 18.03 5.29 4.73
C TYR A 79 17.43 6.17 3.63
N LEU A 80 16.53 5.61 2.82
CA LEU A 80 15.90 6.32 1.71
C LEU A 80 15.01 7.47 2.19
N SER A 81 14.31 7.31 3.32
CA SER A 81 13.44 8.38 3.85
C SER A 81 14.21 9.65 4.19
N GLY A 82 15.42 9.52 4.75
CA GLY A 82 16.28 10.67 5.04
C GLY A 82 16.80 11.33 3.76
N ALA A 83 17.31 10.52 2.82
CA ALA A 83 17.80 11.02 1.55
C ALA A 83 16.71 11.73 0.74
N ILE A 84 15.51 11.14 0.66
CA ILE A 84 14.37 11.70 -0.06
C ILE A 84 13.90 13.00 0.60
N PHE A 85 13.85 13.06 1.93
CA PHE A 85 13.47 14.28 2.65
C PHE A 85 14.36 15.46 2.27
N GLU A 86 15.68 15.28 2.33
CA GLU A 86 16.68 16.30 1.98
C GLU A 86 16.58 16.70 0.50
N MET A 87 16.52 15.72 -0.42
CA MET A 87 16.52 15.99 -1.87
C MET A 87 15.24 16.67 -2.37
N THR A 88 14.11 16.45 -1.69
CA THR A 88 12.83 17.02 -2.10
C THR A 88 12.51 18.35 -1.41
N GLY A 89 13.26 18.74 -0.38
CA GLY A 89 12.94 19.91 0.45
C GLY A 89 11.58 19.77 1.15
N ALA A 90 11.16 18.54 1.44
CA ALA A 90 9.86 18.29 2.06
C ALA A 90 9.78 18.89 3.47
N HIS A 91 8.57 19.17 3.94
CA HIS A 91 8.31 19.62 5.30
C HIS A 91 8.02 18.46 6.26
N GLY A 92 7.87 17.24 5.72
CA GLY A 92 7.75 16.01 6.48
C GLY A 92 7.78 14.78 5.57
N ILE A 93 7.76 13.59 6.18
CA ILE A 93 7.65 12.31 5.48
C ILE A 93 6.57 11.46 6.15
N ASN A 94 5.74 10.80 5.35
CA ASN A 94 5.01 9.62 5.82
C ASN A 94 5.68 8.35 5.34
N ILE A 95 5.80 7.40 6.26
CA ILE A 95 6.14 6.01 5.97
C ILE A 95 4.86 5.21 6.18
N ILE A 96 4.34 4.60 5.12
CA ILE A 96 3.06 3.88 5.16
C ILE A 96 3.26 2.48 4.60
N GLN A 97 2.72 1.47 5.28
CA GLN A 97 2.66 0.11 4.78
C GLN A 97 1.27 -0.45 5.11
N ASN A 98 0.58 -0.95 4.08
CA ASN A 98 -0.80 -1.39 4.19
C ASN A 98 -0.87 -2.92 4.13
N ASN A 99 -1.62 -3.53 5.04
CA ASN A 99 -1.86 -4.99 5.08
C ASN A 99 -3.35 -5.29 4.81
N GLY A 100 -3.63 -5.77 3.61
CA GLY A 100 -4.98 -6.12 3.14
C GLY A 100 -5.76 -4.94 2.54
N ALA A 101 -6.74 -5.27 1.71
CA ALA A 101 -7.51 -4.28 0.94
C ALA A 101 -8.27 -3.27 1.82
N ALA A 102 -8.76 -3.70 2.99
CA ALA A 102 -9.45 -2.81 3.93
C ALA A 102 -8.51 -1.75 4.54
N ALA A 103 -7.20 -2.01 4.56
CA ALA A 103 -6.17 -1.07 4.97
C ALA A 103 -5.64 -0.21 3.81
N GLY A 104 -6.21 -0.32 2.61
CA GLY A 104 -5.75 0.42 1.42
C GLY A 104 -4.58 -0.25 0.69
N GLN A 105 -4.35 -1.56 0.88
CA GLN A 105 -3.38 -2.28 0.07
C GLN A 105 -3.97 -2.62 -1.30
N GLU A 106 -3.46 -2.00 -2.36
CA GLU A 106 -3.93 -2.23 -3.73
C GLU A 106 -3.16 -3.36 -4.44
N VAL A 107 -1.83 -3.37 -4.30
CA VAL A 107 -0.96 -4.41 -4.86
C VAL A 107 -0.63 -5.45 -3.78
N PRO A 108 -0.97 -6.74 -3.97
CA PRO A 108 -0.71 -7.82 -3.00
C PRO A 108 0.76 -8.26 -3.02
N HIS A 109 1.67 -7.32 -2.80
CA HIS A 109 3.11 -7.50 -2.62
C HIS A 109 3.55 -6.47 -1.59
N VAL A 110 4.31 -6.83 -0.55
CA VAL A 110 4.69 -5.90 0.53
C VAL A 110 5.39 -4.68 -0.04
N HIS A 111 4.90 -3.49 0.26
CA HIS A 111 5.50 -2.24 -0.16
C HIS A 111 5.37 -1.20 0.94
N PHE A 112 6.47 -0.50 1.20
CA PHE A 112 6.48 0.71 2.02
C PHE A 112 6.43 1.92 1.09
N HIS A 113 5.46 2.79 1.32
CA HIS A 113 5.44 4.13 0.76
C HIS A 113 6.35 5.04 1.60
N ILE A 114 7.22 5.79 0.94
CA ILE A 114 7.90 6.96 1.49
C ILE A 114 7.31 8.16 0.75
N ILE A 115 6.53 8.97 1.47
CA ILE A 115 5.76 10.07 0.89
C ILE A 115 6.29 11.39 1.44
N PRO A 116 7.04 12.16 0.63
CA PRO A 116 7.33 13.57 0.90
C PRO A 116 6.04 14.35 1.15
N ARG A 117 6.01 15.16 2.20
CA ARG A 117 4.86 15.99 2.56
C ARG A 117 5.22 17.45 2.44
N ILE A 118 4.31 18.19 1.83
CA ILE A 118 4.35 19.64 1.78
C ILE A 118 3.23 20.14 2.71
N GLN A 119 3.49 21.25 3.37
CA GLN A 119 2.51 21.89 4.23
C GLN A 119 1.20 22.09 3.44
N ASP A 120 0.08 21.69 4.03
CA ASP A 120 -1.27 21.86 3.48
C ASP A 120 -1.55 21.17 2.13
N ASP A 121 -0.82 20.10 1.78
CA ASP A 121 -1.07 19.31 0.56
C ASP A 121 -2.45 18.60 0.51
N LYS A 122 -3.17 18.53 1.65
CA LYS A 122 -4.50 17.92 1.83
C LYS A 122 -4.60 16.43 1.42
N SER A 123 -3.46 15.76 1.24
CA SER A 123 -3.42 14.37 0.75
C SER A 123 -3.72 13.32 1.82
N ILE A 124 -3.62 13.69 3.09
CA ILE A 124 -4.02 12.85 4.23
C ILE A 124 -5.02 13.64 5.09
N GLY A 125 -6.20 13.05 5.28
CA GLY A 125 -7.24 13.62 6.13
C GLY A 125 -6.97 13.44 7.62
N PRO A 126 -7.73 14.13 8.49
CA PRO A 126 -7.63 13.93 9.93
C PRO A 126 -8.00 12.50 10.31
N TRP A 127 -7.31 11.95 11.30
CA TRP A 127 -7.68 10.69 11.92
C TRP A 127 -9.00 10.88 12.67
N ASN A 128 -10.06 10.23 12.21
CA ASN A 128 -11.35 10.27 12.88
C ASN A 128 -11.29 9.41 14.16
N ARG A 129 -11.00 10.06 15.30
CA ARG A 129 -10.78 9.38 16.59
C ARG A 129 -12.11 9.20 17.33
N SER A 130 -12.43 7.95 17.67
CA SER A 130 -13.52 7.62 18.59
C SER A 130 -13.04 7.65 20.04
N LYS A 131 -13.88 8.13 20.96
CA LYS A 131 -13.64 7.99 22.40
C LYS A 131 -14.02 6.58 22.85
N ILE A 132 -13.14 5.92 23.60
CA ILE A 132 -13.39 4.61 24.22
C ILE A 132 -13.29 4.79 25.73
N ASP A 133 -14.20 4.15 26.46
CA ASP A 133 -14.21 4.15 27.92
C ASP A 133 -12.89 3.60 28.51
N PRO A 134 -12.28 4.25 29.52
CA PRO A 134 -11.02 3.79 30.10
C PRO A 134 -11.04 2.37 30.67
N GLU A 135 -12.15 1.94 31.26
CA GLU A 135 -12.27 0.58 31.79
C GLU A 135 -12.36 -0.43 30.64
N LYS A 136 -13.08 -0.08 29.57
CA LYS A 136 -13.08 -0.88 28.34
C LYS A 136 -11.69 -1.00 27.71
N LEU A 137 -10.87 0.06 27.75
CA LEU A 137 -9.48 0.01 27.27
C LEU A 137 -8.63 -0.97 28.08
N LYS A 138 -8.76 -1.00 29.41
CA LYS A 138 -8.05 -1.98 30.25
C LYS A 138 -8.44 -3.41 29.91
N GLN A 139 -9.74 -3.67 29.75
CA GLN A 139 -10.24 -5.00 29.37
C GLN A 139 -9.64 -5.46 28.04
N ILE A 140 -9.59 -4.58 27.03
CA ILE A 140 -8.98 -4.88 25.74
C ILE A 140 -7.48 -5.19 25.91
N ALA A 141 -6.76 -4.39 26.70
CA ALA A 141 -5.33 -4.58 26.93
C ALA A 141 -5.04 -5.93 27.62
N GLU A 142 -5.83 -6.30 28.64
CA GLU A 142 -5.69 -7.59 29.32
C GLU A 142 -5.98 -8.77 28.39
N GLU A 143 -7.05 -8.68 27.59
CA GLU A 143 -7.43 -9.72 26.64
C GLU A 143 -6.35 -9.90 25.56
N MET A 144 -5.85 -8.80 24.99
CA MET A 144 -4.75 -8.86 24.02
C MET A 144 -3.48 -9.43 24.66
N GLY A 145 -3.09 -8.92 25.83
CA GLY A 145 -1.89 -9.35 26.54
C GLY A 145 -1.87 -10.84 26.86
N LYS A 146 -3.00 -11.41 27.29
CA LYS A 146 -3.13 -12.86 27.55
C LYS A 146 -2.93 -13.73 26.31
N ASN A 147 -3.20 -13.19 25.13
CA ASN A 147 -3.16 -13.92 23.85
C ASN A 147 -1.87 -13.69 23.04
N LEU A 148 -1.03 -12.72 23.44
CA LEU A 148 0.25 -12.48 22.78
C LEU A 148 1.25 -13.58 23.16
N LYS A 149 1.87 -14.17 22.15
CA LYS A 149 2.97 -15.12 22.32
C LYS A 149 4.30 -14.35 22.38
N PRO A 150 5.32 -14.87 23.10
CA PRO A 150 6.68 -14.34 23.00
C PRO A 150 7.12 -14.28 21.54
N ILE A 151 7.90 -13.25 21.20
CA ILE A 151 8.53 -13.13 19.88
C ILE A 151 9.60 -14.23 19.80
N SER A 152 9.20 -15.42 19.34
CA SER A 152 10.12 -16.42 18.80
C SER A 152 10.26 -16.15 17.30
N SER A 153 11.44 -16.45 16.74
CA SER A 153 11.89 -16.11 15.38
C SER A 153 11.13 -16.78 14.23
N SER A 154 9.82 -17.01 14.37
CA SER A 154 9.01 -17.76 13.43
C SER A 154 8.06 -16.83 12.69
N THR A 155 8.14 -16.86 11.36
CA THR A 155 7.18 -16.22 10.45
C THR A 155 5.75 -16.55 10.88
N VAL A 156 4.91 -15.52 11.03
CA VAL A 156 3.50 -15.72 11.38
C VAL A 156 2.81 -16.41 10.21
N LYS A 157 2.46 -17.68 10.38
CA LYS A 157 1.49 -18.35 9.49
C LYS A 157 0.13 -17.70 9.71
N LEU A 158 -0.19 -16.69 8.91
CA LEU A 158 -1.52 -16.10 8.87
C LEU A 158 -2.52 -17.19 8.45
N SER A 159 -3.63 -17.32 9.19
CA SER A 159 -4.75 -18.14 8.75
C SER A 159 -5.32 -17.58 7.43
N SER A 160 -5.80 -18.46 6.57
CA SER A 160 -6.13 -18.28 5.14
C SER A 160 -7.18 -17.22 4.78
N ASN A 161 -7.57 -16.33 5.70
CA ASN A 161 -8.57 -15.29 5.48
C ASN A 161 -8.05 -14.01 4.78
N THR A 162 -6.81 -14.00 4.29
CA THR A 162 -6.28 -12.91 3.44
C THR A 162 -6.77 -12.98 1.98
N ALA A 163 -7.82 -13.76 1.71
CA ALA A 163 -8.46 -13.82 0.41
C ALA A 163 -8.86 -12.42 -0.07
N VAL A 164 -8.19 -11.98 -1.14
CA VAL A 164 -8.50 -10.81 -1.94
C VAL A 164 -9.99 -10.86 -2.29
N SER A 165 -10.79 -10.04 -1.61
CA SER A 165 -12.20 -9.88 -1.96
C SER A 165 -12.25 -9.15 -3.31
N LYS A 166 -12.44 -9.91 -4.39
CA LYS A 166 -12.85 -9.34 -5.69
C LYS A 166 -14.25 -8.76 -5.54
N LYS A 167 -14.36 -7.52 -5.08
CA LYS A 167 -15.57 -6.71 -5.29
C LYS A 167 -15.43 -5.97 -6.61
N THR A 168 -15.92 -6.58 -7.68
CA THR A 168 -16.21 -5.89 -8.93
C THR A 168 -17.47 -5.04 -8.74
N SER A 169 -17.33 -3.82 -8.21
CA SER A 169 -18.40 -2.82 -8.26
C SER A 169 -18.29 -2.03 -9.57
N LYS A 170 -19.10 -2.41 -10.57
CA LYS A 170 -19.38 -1.53 -11.73
C LYS A 170 -19.94 -0.19 -11.21
N PRO A 171 -19.47 0.98 -11.70
CA PRO A 171 -20.09 2.24 -11.37
C PRO A 171 -21.44 2.36 -12.10
N LYS A 172 -22.54 2.48 -11.34
CA LYS A 172 -23.85 2.89 -11.88
C LYS A 172 -23.77 4.36 -12.28
N ARG A 173 -23.52 4.64 -13.57
CA ARG A 173 -23.76 5.98 -14.15
C ARG A 173 -25.27 6.25 -14.15
N LYS A 174 -25.74 7.08 -13.22
CA LYS A 174 -27.05 7.76 -13.37
C LYS A 174 -26.86 8.92 -14.33
N GLY A 175 -27.22 8.73 -15.60
CA GLY A 175 -27.30 9.80 -16.58
C GLY A 175 -28.38 10.80 -16.19
N LYS A 176 -27.99 12.06 -15.96
CA LYS A 176 -28.92 13.19 -15.91
C LYS A 176 -28.85 13.85 -17.28
N LEU A 177 -29.86 13.60 -18.11
CA LEU A 177 -30.04 14.21 -19.42
C LEU A 177 -30.25 15.72 -19.21
N VAL A 178 -29.26 16.56 -19.55
CA VAL A 178 -29.45 18.00 -19.63
C VAL A 178 -30.03 18.31 -21.01
N LYS A 179 -31.30 18.74 -21.04
CA LYS A 179 -31.95 19.26 -22.26
C LYS A 179 -31.23 20.54 -22.68
N VAL A 180 -30.45 20.47 -23.76
CA VAL A 180 -29.94 21.64 -24.47
C VAL A 180 -31.12 22.28 -25.20
N LYS A 181 -31.58 23.45 -24.73
CA LYS A 181 -32.50 24.30 -25.50
C LYS A 181 -31.73 24.85 -26.71
N ARG A 182 -32.12 24.40 -27.91
CA ARG A 182 -31.74 25.02 -29.18
C ARG A 182 -32.21 26.47 -29.17
N ARG A 183 -31.26 27.43 -29.20
CA ARG A 183 -31.56 28.80 -29.61
C ARG A 183 -31.59 28.82 -31.13
N THR A 184 -32.77 29.07 -31.68
CA THR A 184 -32.97 29.35 -33.10
C THR A 184 -32.36 30.72 -33.42
N SER A 185 -31.49 30.73 -34.41
CA SER A 185 -31.03 31.93 -35.11
C SER A 185 -32.22 32.56 -35.84
N THR A 186 -32.46 33.85 -35.61
CA THR A 186 -33.18 34.70 -36.56
C THR A 186 -32.28 35.88 -36.90
N ASN A 187 -31.82 35.88 -38.14
CA ASN A 187 -31.17 37.01 -38.80
C ASN A 187 -32.21 38.04 -39.23
N SER A 188 -31.79 39.31 -39.16
CA SER A 188 -32.09 40.41 -40.11
C SER A 188 -33.45 41.11 -40.05
N PRO A 189 -33.54 42.37 -40.53
CA PRO A 189 -32.56 43.17 -41.31
C PRO A 189 -31.70 44.14 -40.48
#